data_AF-A0AA39QLM0-F1
#
_entry.id   AF-A0AA39QLM0-F1
#
_cell.length_a   1.000
_cell.length_b   1.000
_cell.length_c   1.000
_cell.angle_alpha   90.00
_cell.angle_beta   90.00
_cell.angle_gamma   90.00
#
_symmetry.space_group_name_H-M   'P 1'
#
loop_
_entity.id
_entity.type
_entity.pdbx_description
1 polymer ?
#
loop_
_entity_poly.entity_id
_entity_poly.type
_entity_poly.pdbx_seq_one_letter_code
_entity_poly.pdbx_strand_id
1 'polypeptide(L)'
;MDEDMYFETTPVSLSQPQDNPFHHQNTNGLDPHRKMLDLVFVQDCTGSQGSYISSATKNIEQICGAIYESGRLQALEDLRVGLVAFRDHPPQDHTYIVRNFGFSSDISKVHKNLSGLYASGGGDGPEAVTAAMVEALNMEWRENASKMVVLIADAPPHGIGEYGDGFDEGSPDGNDPLVIARLMASRGITLFFVACEPALSGYQYATDFYKAITNITSGLMLPLTTADLLSHAIVGSVLENLDMERLVREVGHAVAQRIIGNNESVDDVARELHEKLLLRNESTKKVVIESIYKESEESRHNVAVFTEAPSLADARPLLKKVNGTRFTDKYLSVRGSLARHGYSSYAPATPPRSPLRSPSTSPSSKGFMTGSPPRKVVTDFAAFGAPANASVFGTAVASTPFSLAGGKAAFGGMRTGRGRGAFDDDDDDDDDGRQKVELREDSITLDQARRIALQSAWRGAGI
;
A
#
# COMPACT_ATOMS: atom_id res chain seq x y z
N MET A 1 12.65 -18.98 92.36
CA MET A 1 13.30 -17.80 91.76
C MET A 1 13.60 -18.17 90.32
N ASP A 2 12.61 -17.86 89.51
CA ASP A 2 12.65 -17.13 88.23
C ASP A 2 13.57 -17.57 87.07
N GLU A 3 12.85 -17.74 85.95
CA GLU A 3 13.15 -17.49 84.53
C GLU A 3 14.12 -18.40 83.76
N ASP A 4 13.54 -19.16 82.82
CA ASP A 4 14.19 -19.57 81.57
C ASP A 4 13.21 -19.38 80.40
N MET A 5 13.65 -18.61 79.39
CA MET A 5 13.04 -18.53 78.06
C MET A 5 13.47 -19.72 77.21
N TYR A 6 12.56 -20.36 76.47
CA TYR A 6 12.85 -20.93 75.14
C TYR A 6 11.58 -20.97 74.27
N PHE A 7 11.72 -20.49 73.04
CA PHE A 7 10.73 -20.51 71.96
C PHE A 7 10.67 -21.91 71.31
N GLU A 8 9.48 -22.50 71.21
CA GLU A 8 9.24 -23.73 70.42
C GLU A 8 8.50 -23.42 69.11
N THR A 9 9.03 -23.99 68.04
CA THR A 9 8.49 -24.01 66.67
C THR A 9 7.49 -25.16 66.51
N THR A 10 6.26 -24.88 66.09
CA THR A 10 5.28 -25.90 65.69
C THR A 10 5.13 -26.00 64.16
N PRO A 11 5.01 -27.21 63.58
CA PRO A 11 4.94 -27.44 62.14
C PRO A 11 3.52 -27.28 61.59
N VAL A 12 3.38 -26.65 60.42
CA VAL A 12 2.10 -26.51 59.71
C VAL A 12 1.86 -27.72 58.80
N SER A 13 0.72 -28.37 58.99
CA SER A 13 0.24 -29.54 58.25
C SER A 13 -0.24 -29.17 56.85
N LEU A 14 0.13 -29.97 55.85
CA LEU A 14 -0.38 -29.92 54.48
C LEU A 14 -1.86 -30.35 54.44
N SER A 15 -2.76 -29.45 54.04
CA SER A 15 -4.14 -29.76 53.64
C SER A 15 -4.31 -29.55 52.13
N GLN A 16 -4.79 -30.58 51.44
CA GLN A 16 -5.12 -30.56 50.00
C GLN A 16 -6.17 -29.49 49.67
N PRO A 17 -6.14 -28.87 48.47
CA PRO A 17 -7.21 -27.94 48.07
C PRO A 17 -8.46 -28.72 47.66
N GLN A 18 -9.59 -28.39 48.30
CA GLN A 18 -10.92 -28.77 47.83
C GLN A 18 -11.34 -27.86 46.67
N ASP A 19 -11.71 -28.47 45.53
CA ASP A 19 -12.34 -27.81 44.39
C ASP A 19 -13.64 -27.12 44.82
N ASN A 20 -13.73 -25.80 44.59
CA ASN A 20 -14.92 -25.00 44.83
C ASN A 20 -15.43 -24.49 43.45
N PRO A 21 -16.56 -24.98 42.89
CA PRO A 21 -16.88 -24.77 41.46
C PRO A 21 -17.44 -23.39 41.06
N PHE A 22 -17.39 -22.37 41.90
CA PHE A 22 -18.08 -21.10 41.62
C PHE A 22 -17.23 -19.87 41.94
N HIS A 23 -16.17 -19.66 41.15
CA HIS A 23 -15.57 -18.34 40.98
C HIS A 23 -14.99 -18.17 39.56
N HIS A 24 -15.87 -18.14 38.57
CA HIS A 24 -15.53 -17.52 37.29
C HIS A 24 -15.52 -16.00 37.49
N GLN A 25 -14.32 -15.45 37.65
CA GLN A 25 -14.10 -14.03 37.44
C GLN A 25 -14.42 -13.70 35.98
N ASN A 26 -15.21 -12.65 35.81
CA ASN A 26 -15.82 -12.17 34.58
C ASN A 26 -14.76 -11.69 33.58
N THR A 27 -14.16 -12.60 32.82
CA THR A 27 -13.54 -12.26 31.53
C THR A 27 -14.68 -12.02 30.56
N ASN A 28 -14.88 -10.77 30.13
CA ASN A 28 -15.84 -10.45 29.07
C ASN A 28 -15.76 -11.50 27.96
N GLY A 29 -16.90 -12.16 27.70
CA GLY A 29 -17.03 -13.28 26.77
C GLY A 29 -16.75 -12.90 25.32
N LEU A 30 -15.47 -12.75 24.99
CA LEU A 30 -15.02 -12.72 23.60
C LEU A 30 -14.95 -14.17 23.12
N ASP A 31 -15.85 -14.51 22.21
CA ASP A 31 -15.77 -15.74 21.43
C ASP A 31 -14.35 -15.86 20.83
N PRO A 32 -13.59 -16.94 21.12
CA PRO A 32 -12.26 -17.14 20.55
C PRO A 32 -12.27 -17.26 19.01
N HIS A 33 -13.45 -17.43 18.40
CA HIS A 33 -13.65 -17.39 16.96
C HIS A 33 -14.03 -15.99 16.41
N ARG A 34 -14.18 -14.97 17.28
CA ARG A 34 -14.46 -13.59 16.87
C ARG A 34 -13.27 -13.04 16.08
N LYS A 35 -13.52 -12.57 14.87
CA LYS A 35 -12.46 -12.07 13.98
C LYS A 35 -12.24 -10.60 14.28
N MET A 36 -11.06 -10.29 14.81
CA MET A 36 -10.62 -8.94 15.10
C MET A 36 -9.50 -8.51 14.15
N LEU A 37 -9.47 -7.22 13.79
CA LEU A 37 -8.44 -6.61 12.98
C LEU A 37 -7.85 -5.38 13.68
N ASP A 38 -6.54 -5.40 13.90
CA ASP A 38 -5.77 -4.21 14.21
C ASP A 38 -5.00 -3.80 12.95
N LEU A 39 -5.27 -2.59 12.45
CA LEU A 39 -4.67 -2.03 11.24
C LEU A 39 -3.93 -0.74 11.59
N VAL A 40 -2.62 -0.69 11.38
CA VAL A 40 -1.82 0.52 11.64
C VAL A 40 -1.37 1.14 10.33
N PHE A 41 -1.68 2.42 10.15
CA PHE A 41 -1.08 3.25 9.10
C PHE A 41 0.23 3.84 9.60
N VAL A 42 1.33 3.54 8.92
CA VAL A 42 2.63 4.18 9.12
C VAL A 42 2.83 5.16 7.98
N GLN A 43 2.62 6.44 8.26
CA GLN A 43 2.50 7.50 7.26
C GLN A 43 3.73 8.40 7.29
N ASP A 44 4.48 8.39 6.19
CA ASP A 44 5.47 9.41 5.90
C ASP A 44 4.80 10.80 5.81
N CYS A 45 5.38 11.77 6.52
CA CYS A 45 4.90 13.15 6.59
C CYS A 45 5.94 14.18 6.12
N THR A 46 6.95 13.77 5.34
CA THR A 46 7.91 14.68 4.72
C THR A 46 7.29 15.47 3.56
N GLY A 47 8.04 16.43 3.02
CA GLY A 47 7.51 17.42 2.07
C GLY A 47 6.87 16.84 0.81
N SER A 48 7.31 15.66 0.34
CA SER A 48 6.81 15.01 -0.88
C SER A 48 5.42 14.37 -0.70
N GLN A 49 5.03 14.03 0.53
CA GLN A 49 3.85 13.21 0.81
C GLN A 49 2.50 13.93 0.81
N GLY A 50 2.45 15.23 0.48
CA GLY A 50 1.24 16.05 0.67
C GLY A 50 -0.01 15.49 -0.03
N SER A 51 0.13 14.96 -1.24
CA SER A 51 -0.97 14.35 -2.00
C SER A 51 -1.45 13.03 -1.38
N TYR A 52 -0.53 12.21 -0.88
CA TYR A 52 -0.83 10.93 -0.24
C TYR A 52 -1.48 11.12 1.13
N ILE A 53 -1.02 12.08 1.95
CA ILE A 53 -1.69 12.46 3.21
C ILE A 53 -3.11 12.93 2.94
N SER A 54 -3.29 13.78 1.92
CA SER A 54 -4.61 14.29 1.53
C SER A 54 -5.54 13.16 1.07
N SER A 55 -5.03 12.23 0.27
CA SER A 55 -5.80 11.06 -0.18
C SER A 55 -6.14 10.11 0.98
N ALA A 56 -5.17 9.79 1.84
CA ALA A 56 -5.40 8.96 3.02
C ALA A 56 -6.46 9.57 3.93
N THR A 57 -6.38 10.88 4.19
CA THR A 57 -7.38 11.62 4.98
C THR A 57 -8.76 11.54 4.36
N LYS A 58 -8.87 11.82 3.05
CA LYS A 58 -10.15 11.80 2.33
C LYS A 58 -10.81 10.41 2.31
N ASN A 59 -10.00 9.35 2.28
CA ASN A 59 -10.49 8.00 2.01
C ASN A 59 -10.54 7.09 3.25
N ILE A 60 -10.06 7.51 4.42
CA ILE A 60 -9.97 6.62 5.60
C ILE A 60 -11.33 6.06 6.02
N GLU A 61 -12.39 6.87 5.98
CA GLU A 61 -13.75 6.44 6.31
C GLU A 61 -14.25 5.40 5.30
N GLN A 62 -13.97 5.62 4.00
CA GLN A 62 -14.31 4.66 2.94
C GLN A 62 -13.53 3.35 3.08
N ILE A 63 -12.24 3.41 3.42
CA ILE A 63 -11.41 2.22 3.64
C ILE A 63 -11.99 1.38 4.79
N CYS A 64 -12.27 2.02 5.92
CA CYS A 64 -12.81 1.33 7.09
C CYS A 64 -14.22 0.80 6.83
N GLY A 65 -15.06 1.58 6.14
CA GLY A 65 -16.39 1.18 5.70
C GLY A 65 -16.33 -0.06 4.80
N ALA A 66 -15.49 -0.06 3.77
CA ALA A 66 -15.34 -1.20 2.86
C ALA A 66 -14.80 -2.46 3.54
N ILE A 67 -13.87 -2.32 4.50
CA ILE A 67 -13.39 -3.45 5.31
C ILE A 67 -14.53 -4.03 6.14
N TYR A 68 -15.35 -3.20 6.78
CA TYR A 68 -16.49 -3.66 7.56
C TYR A 68 -17.58 -4.30 6.69
N GLU A 69 -17.98 -3.63 5.62
CA GLU A 69 -19.00 -4.06 4.65
C GLU A 69 -18.64 -5.37 3.92
N SER A 70 -17.35 -5.74 3.91
CA SER A 70 -16.89 -7.03 3.38
C SER A 70 -17.45 -8.26 4.13
N GLY A 71 -18.03 -8.06 5.31
CA GLY A 71 -18.58 -9.11 6.16
C GLY A 71 -17.51 -10.00 6.84
N ARG A 72 -16.24 -9.60 6.81
CA ARG A 72 -15.14 -10.34 7.47
C ARG A 72 -15.08 -10.09 8.98
N LEU A 73 -15.62 -8.98 9.44
CA LEU A 73 -15.71 -8.57 10.83
C LEU A 73 -17.17 -8.61 11.29
N GLN A 74 -17.42 -9.00 12.54
CA GLN A 74 -18.79 -9.16 13.05
C GLN A 74 -19.38 -7.84 13.55
N ALA A 75 -18.54 -6.94 14.06
CA ALA A 75 -18.95 -5.65 14.59
C ALA A 75 -17.92 -4.55 14.27
N LEU A 76 -18.34 -3.28 14.31
CA LEU A 76 -17.45 -2.15 13.98
C LEU A 76 -16.25 -2.08 14.93
N GLU A 77 -16.44 -2.40 16.21
CA GLU A 77 -15.37 -2.42 17.22
C GLU A 77 -14.34 -3.56 17.03
N ASP A 78 -14.61 -4.50 16.12
CA ASP A 78 -13.62 -5.51 15.73
C ASP A 78 -12.48 -4.90 14.92
N LEU A 79 -12.72 -3.76 14.27
CA LEU A 79 -11.70 -2.96 13.62
C LEU A 79 -11.16 -1.90 14.60
N ARG A 80 -9.86 -1.96 14.87
CA ARG A 80 -9.13 -0.82 15.44
C ARG A 80 -8.12 -0.32 14.43
N VAL A 81 -8.09 0.99 14.24
CA VAL A 81 -7.13 1.65 13.37
C VAL A 81 -6.14 2.44 14.21
N GLY A 82 -4.86 2.20 13.98
CA GLY A 82 -3.74 2.95 14.53
C GLY A 82 -3.12 3.87 13.49
N LEU A 83 -2.47 4.93 13.95
CA LEU A 83 -1.72 5.85 13.11
C LEU A 83 -0.38 6.17 13.78
N VAL A 84 0.69 5.96 13.02
CA VAL A 84 2.05 6.38 13.33
C VAL A 84 2.48 7.30 12.18
N ALA A 85 2.74 8.56 12.49
CA ALA A 85 3.28 9.52 11.52
C ALA A 85 4.78 9.68 11.78
N PHE A 86 5.58 9.76 10.73
CA PHE A 86 7.02 9.96 10.87
C PHE A 86 7.56 10.99 9.88
N ARG A 87 8.75 11.52 10.19
CA ARG A 87 9.54 12.36 9.28
C ARG A 87 10.98 11.88 9.34
N ASP A 88 11.87 12.73 9.84
CA ASP A 88 13.30 12.50 9.76
C ASP A 88 13.99 12.88 11.07
N HIS A 89 15.23 12.43 11.22
CA HIS A 89 16.09 12.74 12.35
C HIS A 89 16.74 14.14 12.20
N PRO A 90 17.02 14.84 13.32
CA PRO A 90 17.92 15.98 13.29
C PRO A 90 19.31 15.55 12.80
N PRO A 91 19.98 16.31 11.91
CA PRO A 91 19.68 17.69 11.54
C PRO A 91 18.73 17.88 10.33
N GLN A 92 18.28 16.81 9.68
CA GLN A 92 17.41 16.91 8.50
C GLN A 92 16.04 17.49 8.85
N ASP A 93 15.48 17.07 9.98
CA ASP A 93 14.24 17.61 10.53
C ASP A 93 14.37 17.95 12.03
N HIS A 94 13.80 19.09 12.44
CA HIS A 94 13.83 19.58 13.82
C HIS A 94 12.45 19.60 14.50
N THR A 95 11.42 19.05 13.85
CA THR A 95 10.03 19.08 14.30
C THR A 95 9.67 17.84 15.13
N TYR A 96 9.74 16.65 14.55
CA TYR A 96 9.54 15.37 15.21
C TYR A 96 10.04 14.23 14.32
N ILE A 97 10.50 13.15 14.97
CA ILE A 97 10.89 11.91 14.27
C ILE A 97 9.66 11.03 14.07
N VAL A 98 8.91 10.73 15.15
CA VAL A 98 7.70 9.91 15.14
C VAL A 98 6.61 10.53 16.02
N ARG A 99 5.34 10.37 15.62
CA ARG A 99 4.13 10.63 16.41
C ARG A 99 3.22 9.41 16.38
N ASN A 100 2.95 8.84 17.55
CA ASN A 100 2.00 7.75 17.71
C ASN A 100 0.65 8.29 18.23
N PHE A 101 -0.44 7.96 17.53
CA PHE A 101 -1.80 8.35 17.89
C PHE A 101 -2.60 7.24 18.59
N GLY A 102 -1.98 6.07 18.81
CA GLY A 102 -2.60 4.90 19.41
C GLY A 102 -3.65 4.23 18.52
N PHE A 103 -4.25 3.15 19.02
CA PHE A 103 -5.39 2.50 18.38
C PHE A 103 -6.71 3.20 18.72
N SER A 104 -7.64 3.23 17.75
CA SER A 104 -9.00 3.73 17.93
C SER A 104 -9.98 2.91 17.08
N SER A 105 -11.14 2.56 17.65
CA SER A 105 -12.30 2.08 16.89
C SER A 105 -13.23 3.21 16.43
N ASP A 106 -13.02 4.43 16.96
CA ASP A 106 -13.67 5.65 16.47
C ASP A 106 -12.93 6.14 15.23
N ILE A 107 -13.51 5.90 14.05
CA ILE A 107 -12.93 6.25 12.75
C ILE A 107 -12.91 7.77 12.55
N SER A 108 -13.88 8.51 13.11
CA SER A 108 -13.87 9.98 13.05
C SER A 108 -12.69 10.57 13.83
N LYS A 109 -12.29 9.94 14.95
CA LYS A 109 -11.04 10.30 15.66
C LYS A 109 -9.80 10.05 14.80
N VAL A 110 -9.75 8.93 14.09
CA VAL A 110 -8.62 8.61 13.17
C VAL A 110 -8.56 9.61 12.03
N HIS A 111 -9.71 9.92 11.40
CA HIS A 111 -9.81 10.95 10.38
C HIS A 111 -9.32 12.31 10.89
N LYS A 112 -9.69 12.71 12.11
CA LYS A 112 -9.21 13.95 12.74
C LYS A 112 -7.69 13.94 12.95
N ASN A 113 -7.12 12.82 13.38
CA ASN A 113 -5.67 12.69 13.55
C ASN A 113 -4.94 12.84 12.20
N LEU A 114 -5.41 12.15 11.15
CA LEU A 114 -4.88 12.29 9.78
C LEU A 114 -5.00 13.73 9.26
N SER A 115 -6.16 14.36 9.47
CA SER A 115 -6.42 15.76 9.07
C SER A 115 -5.48 16.76 9.77
N GLY A 116 -4.90 16.39 10.91
CA GLY A 116 -3.91 17.20 11.62
C GLY A 116 -2.48 17.05 11.12
N LEU A 117 -2.22 16.09 10.21
CA LEU A 117 -0.92 15.91 9.59
C LEU A 117 -0.75 16.86 8.40
N TYR A 118 0.50 17.25 8.16
CA TYR A 118 0.88 18.03 6.98
C TYR A 118 2.28 17.61 6.52
N ALA A 119 2.48 17.62 5.22
CA ALA A 119 3.77 17.34 4.60
C ALA A 119 4.76 18.49 4.84
N SER A 120 5.90 18.19 5.44
CA SER A 120 7.00 19.15 5.64
C SER A 120 8.25 18.41 6.13
N GLY A 121 9.42 19.00 5.93
CA GLY A 121 10.68 18.41 6.39
C GLY A 121 11.24 17.35 5.44
N GLY A 122 12.09 16.48 5.99
CA GLY A 122 13.05 15.65 5.24
C GLY A 122 14.33 16.41 4.89
N GLY A 123 15.21 15.84 4.07
CA GLY A 123 16.39 16.57 3.59
C GLY A 123 17.30 15.78 2.67
N ASP A 124 17.92 14.75 3.20
CA ASP A 124 18.97 13.94 2.55
C ASP A 124 18.44 12.82 1.64
N GLY A 125 17.14 12.54 1.71
CA GLY A 125 16.44 11.62 0.83
C GLY A 125 15.86 10.44 1.60
N PRO A 126 16.68 9.55 2.18
CA PRO A 126 16.20 8.55 3.13
C PRO A 126 15.56 9.19 4.37
N GLU A 127 14.75 8.43 5.11
CA GLU A 127 13.95 8.97 6.22
C GLU A 127 13.92 8.05 7.45
N ALA A 128 13.29 8.50 8.54
CA ALA A 128 13.19 7.79 9.82
C ALA A 128 12.18 6.62 9.82
N VAL A 129 12.09 5.88 8.71
CA VAL A 129 11.23 4.71 8.52
C VAL A 129 11.49 3.66 9.61
N THR A 130 12.76 3.41 9.96
CA THR A 130 13.12 2.44 11.00
C THR A 130 12.52 2.80 12.36
N ALA A 131 12.59 4.09 12.75
CA ALA A 131 11.99 4.57 14.00
C ALA A 131 10.47 4.38 14.00
N ALA A 132 9.82 4.64 12.85
CA ALA A 132 8.38 4.44 12.68
C ALA A 132 7.98 2.96 12.77
N MET A 133 8.79 2.05 12.21
CA MET A 133 8.58 0.61 12.33
C MET A 133 8.73 0.14 13.79
N VAL A 134 9.72 0.65 14.53
CA VAL A 134 9.90 0.35 15.97
C VAL A 134 8.68 0.81 16.77
N GLU A 135 8.17 2.01 16.50
CA GLU A 135 6.97 2.52 17.17
C GLU A 135 5.75 1.63 16.88
N ALA A 136 5.52 1.28 15.61
CA ALA A 136 4.42 0.40 15.19
C ALA A 136 4.52 -1.00 15.83
N LEU A 137 5.73 -1.57 15.90
CA LEU A 137 6.00 -2.86 16.54
C LEU A 137 5.59 -2.87 18.04
N ASN A 138 5.72 -1.73 18.71
CA ASN A 138 5.50 -1.58 20.16
C ASN A 138 4.10 -1.07 20.53
N MET A 139 3.20 -0.86 19.57
CA MET A 139 1.80 -0.50 19.85
C MET A 139 1.06 -1.61 20.60
N GLU A 140 -0.07 -1.26 21.25
CA GLU A 140 -0.89 -2.19 22.03
C GLU A 140 -1.77 -3.11 21.16
N TRP A 141 -1.13 -4.03 20.45
CA TRP A 141 -1.78 -5.03 19.61
C TRP A 141 -2.63 -6.01 20.43
N ARG A 142 -3.85 -6.33 19.96
CA ARG A 142 -4.68 -7.40 20.53
C ARG A 142 -4.09 -8.76 20.18
N GLU A 143 -3.96 -9.62 21.18
CA GLU A 143 -3.39 -10.97 21.02
C GLU A 143 -4.07 -11.76 19.91
N ASN A 144 -5.41 -11.84 19.94
CA ASN A 144 -6.22 -12.63 19.00
C ASN A 144 -6.62 -11.90 17.71
N ALA A 145 -6.16 -10.65 17.51
CA ALA A 145 -6.43 -9.93 16.28
C ALA A 145 -5.47 -10.33 15.16
N SER A 146 -5.97 -10.29 13.93
CA SER A 146 -5.12 -10.16 12.75
C SER A 146 -4.43 -8.80 12.79
N LYS A 147 -3.09 -8.78 12.67
CA LYS A 147 -2.25 -7.59 12.89
C LYS A 147 -1.62 -7.16 11.58
N MET A 148 -1.91 -5.94 11.13
CA MET A 148 -1.44 -5.46 9.83
C MET A 148 -0.90 -4.03 9.95
N VAL A 149 0.24 -3.79 9.30
CA VAL A 149 0.82 -2.47 9.08
C VAL A 149 0.67 -2.12 7.60
N VAL A 150 0.24 -0.91 7.30
CA VAL A 150 0.29 -0.31 5.96
C VAL A 150 1.25 0.87 6.05
N LEU A 151 2.46 0.68 5.52
CA LEU A 151 3.49 1.71 5.46
C LEU A 151 3.40 2.44 4.11
N ILE A 152 3.27 3.77 4.14
CA ILE A 152 3.10 4.61 2.95
C ILE A 152 4.26 5.61 2.94
N ALA A 153 5.15 5.49 1.94
CA ALA A 153 6.32 6.36 1.80
C ALA A 153 6.83 6.40 0.35
N ASP A 154 7.58 7.46 0.02
CA ASP A 154 8.34 7.56 -1.23
C ASP A 154 9.86 7.53 -1.06
N ALA A 155 10.34 7.32 0.16
CA ALA A 155 11.75 7.23 0.51
C ALA A 155 12.12 5.93 1.26
N PRO A 156 13.38 5.47 1.17
CA PRO A 156 13.88 4.35 1.97
C PRO A 156 14.24 4.74 3.42
N PRO A 157 14.44 3.77 4.32
CA PRO A 157 15.12 4.02 5.59
C PRO A 157 16.59 4.40 5.39
N HIS A 158 17.13 5.12 6.37
CA HIS A 158 18.58 5.31 6.51
C HIS A 158 19.36 3.98 6.62
N GLY A 159 20.58 3.99 6.11
CA GLY A 159 21.58 2.92 6.25
C GLY A 159 21.54 1.82 5.19
N ILE A 160 20.62 1.89 4.22
CA ILE A 160 20.54 0.87 3.16
C ILE A 160 21.57 1.09 2.04
N GLY A 161 22.40 2.13 2.14
CA GLY A 161 23.46 2.46 1.18
C GLY A 161 23.03 3.40 0.05
N GLU A 162 21.99 4.21 0.26
CA GLU A 162 21.59 5.22 -0.72
C GLU A 162 22.61 6.35 -0.83
N TYR A 163 22.76 6.88 -2.04
CA TYR A 163 23.61 8.04 -2.25
C TYR A 163 23.00 9.27 -1.59
N GLY A 164 23.80 9.98 -0.79
CA GLY A 164 23.39 11.24 -0.16
C GLY A 164 22.80 11.07 1.24
N ASP A 165 22.66 9.83 1.74
CA ASP A 165 22.16 9.54 3.09
C ASP A 165 23.02 10.23 4.18
N GLY A 166 22.40 11.09 4.99
CA GLY A 166 23.03 11.76 6.11
C GLY A 166 23.26 10.84 7.31
N PHE A 167 22.68 9.64 7.29
CA PHE A 167 22.82 8.61 8.32
C PHE A 167 23.20 7.25 7.68
N ASP A 168 24.25 7.27 6.86
CA ASP A 168 24.72 6.11 6.09
C ASP A 168 25.09 4.87 6.94
N GLU A 169 25.39 5.05 8.23
CA GLU A 169 25.67 3.96 9.18
C GLU A 169 24.40 3.33 9.79
N GLY A 170 23.20 3.76 9.36
CA GLY A 170 21.93 3.26 9.87
C GLY A 170 21.16 4.28 10.69
N SER A 171 20.00 3.84 11.18
CA SER A 171 19.13 4.68 12.02
C SER A 171 19.91 5.19 13.25
N PRO A 172 19.88 6.51 13.53
CA PRO A 172 20.51 7.10 14.72
C PRO A 172 20.08 6.47 16.05
N ASP A 173 18.90 5.86 16.08
CA ASP A 173 18.36 5.19 17.27
C ASP A 173 18.98 3.81 17.52
N GLY A 174 19.89 3.35 16.66
CA GLY A 174 20.60 2.08 16.79
C GLY A 174 19.78 0.84 16.41
N ASN A 175 18.59 1.04 15.83
CA ASN A 175 17.72 -0.05 15.39
C ASN A 175 18.01 -0.42 13.94
N ASP A 176 17.91 -1.70 13.62
CA ASP A 176 18.07 -2.23 12.26
C ASP A 176 16.71 -2.64 11.68
N PRO A 177 16.29 -2.11 10.52
CA PRO A 177 14.94 -2.35 10.00
C PRO A 177 14.72 -3.80 9.52
N LEU A 178 15.76 -4.55 9.14
CA LEU A 178 15.61 -5.99 8.82
C LEU A 178 15.30 -6.77 10.10
N VAL A 179 15.97 -6.44 11.20
CA VAL A 179 15.68 -7.01 12.52
C VAL A 179 14.25 -6.67 12.94
N ILE A 180 13.82 -5.40 12.80
CA ILE A 180 12.45 -4.99 13.13
C ILE A 180 11.41 -5.72 12.27
N ALA A 181 11.66 -5.92 10.97
CA ALA A 181 10.76 -6.68 10.10
C ALA A 181 10.61 -8.14 10.56
N ARG A 182 11.70 -8.80 10.99
CA ARG A 182 11.63 -10.17 11.56
C ARG A 182 10.89 -10.20 12.89
N LEU A 183 11.10 -9.20 13.75
CA LEU A 183 10.34 -9.06 15.00
C LEU A 183 8.85 -8.89 14.73
N MET A 184 8.47 -8.04 13.76
CA MET A 184 7.08 -7.92 13.31
C MET A 184 6.52 -9.28 12.86
N ALA A 185 7.24 -9.99 11.99
CA ALA A 185 6.83 -11.31 11.50
C ALA A 185 6.63 -12.32 12.64
N SER A 186 7.56 -12.38 13.60
CA SER A 186 7.48 -13.25 14.78
C SER A 186 6.28 -12.93 15.69
N ARG A 187 5.84 -11.66 15.73
CA ARG A 187 4.62 -11.23 16.44
C ARG A 187 3.35 -11.36 15.60
N GLY A 188 3.46 -11.96 14.41
CA GLY A 188 2.35 -12.13 13.47
C GLY A 188 1.85 -10.83 12.86
N ILE A 189 2.67 -9.77 12.84
CA ILE A 189 2.38 -8.48 12.22
C ILE A 189 2.81 -8.56 10.75
N THR A 190 1.83 -8.44 9.85
CA THR A 190 2.06 -8.41 8.40
C THR A 190 2.27 -6.97 7.94
N LEU A 191 3.34 -6.67 7.21
CA LEU A 191 3.61 -5.33 6.69
C LEU A 191 3.32 -5.25 5.20
N PHE A 192 2.36 -4.39 4.83
CA PHE A 192 2.12 -3.95 3.47
C PHE A 192 2.85 -2.64 3.23
N PHE A 193 3.59 -2.55 2.14
CA PHE A 193 4.24 -1.31 1.74
C PHE A 193 3.55 -0.72 0.53
N VAL A 194 3.02 0.48 0.68
CA VAL A 194 2.48 1.28 -0.40
C VAL A 194 3.60 2.17 -0.91
N ALA A 195 4.10 1.84 -2.10
CA ALA A 195 5.19 2.56 -2.74
C ALA A 195 4.65 3.76 -3.51
N CYS A 196 5.00 4.95 -3.05
CA CYS A 196 4.61 6.20 -3.69
C CYS A 196 5.56 6.50 -4.87
N GLU A 197 5.09 6.22 -6.08
CA GLU A 197 5.89 6.29 -7.31
C GLU A 197 5.56 7.55 -8.12
N PRO A 198 6.54 8.12 -8.85
CA PRO A 198 7.83 7.54 -9.25
C PRO A 198 9.02 7.83 -8.32
N ALA A 199 8.79 8.53 -7.20
CA ALA A 199 9.86 9.05 -6.35
C ALA A 199 10.70 7.92 -5.72
N LEU A 200 10.04 6.87 -5.22
CA LEU A 200 10.73 5.72 -4.62
C LEU A 200 11.72 5.04 -5.58
N SER A 201 11.34 4.84 -6.85
CA SER A 201 12.24 4.22 -7.83
C SER A 201 13.42 5.09 -8.27
N GLY A 202 13.49 6.35 -7.80
CA GLY A 202 14.68 7.18 -7.93
C GLY A 202 15.86 6.70 -7.09
N TYR A 203 15.60 5.90 -6.06
CA TYR A 203 16.59 5.35 -5.14
C TYR A 203 17.16 4.02 -5.65
N GLN A 204 18.43 3.77 -5.31
CA GLN A 204 19.20 2.67 -5.85
C GLN A 204 18.79 1.31 -5.29
N TYR A 205 18.33 1.25 -4.04
CA TYR A 205 18.03 0.02 -3.30
C TYR A 205 16.64 0.01 -2.66
N ALA A 206 15.96 1.15 -2.55
CA ALA A 206 14.66 1.28 -1.88
C ALA A 206 13.61 0.23 -2.29
N THR A 207 13.34 0.08 -3.59
CA THR A 207 12.37 -0.92 -4.10
C THR A 207 12.73 -2.35 -3.67
N ASP A 208 14.02 -2.70 -3.71
CA ASP A 208 14.48 -4.05 -3.39
C ASP A 208 14.40 -4.30 -1.88
N PHE A 209 14.75 -3.29 -1.08
CA PHE A 209 14.62 -3.31 0.37
C PHE A 209 13.15 -3.51 0.80
N TYR A 210 12.23 -2.72 0.24
CA TYR A 210 10.82 -2.82 0.62
C TYR A 210 10.17 -4.15 0.18
N LYS A 211 10.56 -4.70 -0.98
CA LYS A 211 10.19 -6.07 -1.37
C LYS A 211 10.69 -7.09 -0.36
N ALA A 212 11.91 -6.94 0.16
CA ALA A 212 12.45 -7.87 1.14
C ALA A 212 11.69 -7.84 2.47
N ILE A 213 11.42 -6.66 3.06
CA ILE A 213 10.72 -6.59 4.35
C ILE A 213 9.25 -7.03 4.26
N THR A 214 8.60 -6.76 3.13
CA THR A 214 7.24 -7.26 2.87
C THR A 214 7.25 -8.78 2.70
N ASN A 215 8.24 -9.37 2.02
CA ASN A 215 8.41 -10.82 1.96
C ASN A 215 8.65 -11.45 3.34
N ILE A 216 9.52 -10.87 4.16
CA ILE A 216 9.82 -11.33 5.53
C ILE A 216 8.53 -11.40 6.36
N THR A 217 7.70 -10.36 6.28
CA THR A 217 6.44 -10.26 7.04
C THR A 217 5.25 -10.90 6.34
N SER A 218 5.46 -11.53 5.17
CA SER A 218 4.41 -12.13 4.32
C SER A 218 3.33 -11.14 3.86
N GLY A 219 3.67 -9.86 3.77
CA GLY A 219 2.83 -8.82 3.18
C GLY A 219 3.09 -8.66 1.68
N LEU A 220 2.81 -7.47 1.17
CA LEU A 220 2.98 -7.12 -0.25
C LEU A 220 3.51 -5.70 -0.40
N MET A 221 4.29 -5.48 -1.44
CA MET A 221 4.60 -4.16 -1.96
C MET A 221 3.60 -3.78 -3.06
N LEU A 222 2.98 -2.62 -2.92
CA LEU A 222 1.91 -2.12 -3.78
C LEU A 222 2.39 -0.80 -4.43
N PRO A 223 2.86 -0.83 -5.69
CA PRO A 223 3.26 0.37 -6.39
C PRO A 223 2.05 1.23 -6.74
N LEU A 224 2.02 2.48 -6.27
CA LEU A 224 0.99 3.44 -6.59
C LEU A 224 1.54 4.60 -7.40
N THR A 225 1.06 4.70 -8.63
CA THR A 225 1.37 5.79 -9.54
C THR A 225 0.55 7.05 -9.28
N THR A 226 -0.58 6.93 -8.58
CA THR A 226 -1.43 8.04 -8.13
C THR A 226 -2.01 7.76 -6.74
N ALA A 227 -2.27 8.82 -5.99
CA ALA A 227 -2.84 8.71 -4.65
C ALA A 227 -4.31 8.25 -4.65
N ASP A 228 -5.03 8.33 -5.78
CA ASP A 228 -6.44 7.91 -5.88
C ASP A 228 -6.61 6.39 -5.78
N LEU A 229 -5.57 5.62 -6.13
CA LEU A 229 -5.55 4.16 -6.06
C LEU A 229 -5.29 3.63 -4.65
N LEU A 230 -4.93 4.50 -3.72
CA LEU A 230 -4.52 4.17 -2.35
C LEU A 230 -5.58 3.36 -1.61
N SER A 231 -6.83 3.82 -1.63
CA SER A 231 -7.92 3.17 -0.91
C SER A 231 -8.18 1.75 -1.41
N HIS A 232 -8.16 1.54 -2.73
CA HIS A 232 -8.45 0.26 -3.35
C HIS A 232 -7.34 -0.75 -3.06
N ALA A 233 -6.08 -0.31 -3.13
CA ALA A 233 -4.93 -1.14 -2.82
C ALA A 233 -4.91 -1.58 -1.35
N ILE A 234 -5.22 -0.66 -0.42
CA ILE A 234 -5.29 -0.96 1.01
C ILE A 234 -6.42 -1.94 1.31
N VAL A 235 -7.65 -1.62 0.88
CA VAL A 235 -8.82 -2.46 1.16
C VAL A 235 -8.58 -3.86 0.62
N GLY A 236 -8.13 -3.97 -0.63
CA GLY A 236 -7.87 -5.26 -1.22
C GLY A 236 -6.84 -6.07 -0.44
N SER A 237 -5.73 -5.45 -0.03
CA SER A 237 -4.62 -6.15 0.63
C SER A 237 -5.01 -6.63 2.02
N VAL A 238 -5.78 -5.80 2.74
CA VAL A 238 -6.35 -6.15 4.04
C VAL A 238 -7.33 -7.33 3.90
N LEU A 239 -8.23 -7.28 2.92
CA LEU A 239 -9.23 -8.34 2.73
C LEU A 239 -8.59 -9.67 2.31
N GLU A 240 -7.63 -9.64 1.39
CA GLU A 240 -6.83 -10.81 1.02
C GLU A 240 -6.14 -11.41 2.25
N ASN A 241 -5.51 -10.58 3.08
CA ASN A 241 -4.81 -11.07 4.26
C ASN A 241 -5.77 -11.60 5.34
N LEU A 242 -6.96 -11.02 5.51
CA LEU A 242 -7.99 -11.59 6.40
C LEU A 242 -8.46 -12.99 5.94
N ASP A 243 -8.53 -13.21 4.62
CA ASP A 243 -8.86 -14.53 4.06
C ASP A 243 -7.70 -15.53 4.29
N MET A 244 -6.45 -15.12 4.09
CA MET A 244 -5.29 -15.97 4.39
C MET A 244 -5.16 -16.27 5.89
N GLU A 245 -5.44 -15.31 6.77
CA GLU A 245 -5.41 -15.51 8.24
C GLU A 245 -6.38 -16.58 8.72
N ARG A 246 -7.50 -16.80 8.00
CA ARG A 246 -8.37 -17.95 8.27
C ARG A 246 -7.63 -19.25 7.98
N LEU A 247 -6.95 -19.35 6.84
CA LEU A 247 -6.21 -20.54 6.44
C LEU A 247 -5.02 -20.80 7.37
N VAL A 248 -4.26 -19.77 7.76
CA VAL A 248 -3.16 -19.89 8.73
C VAL A 248 -3.65 -20.45 10.05
N ARG A 249 -4.81 -20.01 10.57
CA ARG A 249 -5.38 -20.58 11.81
C ARG A 249 -5.75 -22.06 11.64
N GLU A 250 -6.18 -22.47 10.46
CA GLU A 250 -6.65 -23.82 10.19
C GLU A 250 -5.49 -24.81 9.96
N VAL A 251 -4.52 -24.46 9.11
CA VAL A 251 -3.44 -25.37 8.70
C VAL A 251 -2.08 -25.04 9.32
N GLY A 252 -1.95 -23.88 9.95
CA GLY A 252 -0.64 -23.31 10.29
C GLY A 252 0.17 -24.15 11.27
N HIS A 253 -0.47 -24.81 12.24
CA HIS A 253 0.25 -25.70 13.16
C HIS A 253 0.92 -26.88 12.42
N ALA A 254 0.19 -27.53 11.51
CA ALA A 254 0.71 -28.65 10.73
C ALA A 254 1.81 -28.19 9.76
N VAL A 255 1.65 -27.02 9.16
CA VAL A 255 2.64 -26.42 8.24
C VAL A 255 3.92 -26.05 9.00
N ALA A 256 3.79 -25.40 10.17
CA ALA A 256 4.92 -25.03 11.02
C ALA A 256 5.70 -26.26 11.52
N GLN A 257 5.00 -27.32 11.93
CA GLN A 257 5.64 -28.56 12.37
C GLN A 257 6.50 -29.19 11.27
N ARG A 258 6.10 -29.09 10.01
CA ARG A 258 6.89 -29.58 8.89
C ARG A 258 8.12 -28.71 8.62
N ILE A 259 7.93 -27.40 8.59
CA ILE A 259 9.02 -26.47 8.27
C ILE A 259 10.06 -26.48 9.40
N ILE A 260 9.64 -26.31 10.65
CA ILE A 260 10.54 -26.16 11.80
C ILE A 260 10.88 -27.52 12.41
N GLY A 261 9.87 -28.36 12.66
CA GLY A 261 10.06 -29.64 13.33
C GLY A 261 10.78 -30.68 12.46
N ASN A 262 10.43 -30.74 11.17
CA ASN A 262 11.06 -31.67 10.22
C ASN A 262 12.17 -31.02 9.37
N ASN A 263 12.42 -29.72 9.53
CA ASN A 263 13.41 -28.97 8.75
C ASN A 263 13.18 -29.06 7.22
N GLU A 264 11.91 -29.05 6.80
CA GLU A 264 11.53 -29.05 5.38
C GLU A 264 11.62 -27.63 4.78
N SER A 265 11.93 -27.54 3.48
CA SER A 265 11.96 -26.25 2.77
C SER A 265 10.58 -25.60 2.73
N VAL A 266 10.52 -24.30 3.03
CA VAL A 266 9.28 -23.50 2.93
C VAL A 266 8.66 -23.60 1.54
N ASP A 267 9.46 -23.55 0.48
CA ASP A 267 8.96 -23.61 -0.90
C ASP A 267 8.34 -24.96 -1.25
N ASP A 268 8.89 -26.05 -0.72
CA ASP A 268 8.36 -27.40 -0.97
C ASP A 268 7.06 -27.61 -0.20
N VAL A 269 7.01 -27.19 1.06
CA VAL A 269 5.79 -27.23 1.87
C VAL A 269 4.71 -26.33 1.26
N ALA A 270 5.08 -25.15 0.74
CA ALA A 270 4.15 -24.23 0.07
C ALA A 270 3.56 -24.83 -1.21
N ARG A 271 4.35 -25.55 -2.01
CA ARG A 271 3.88 -26.22 -3.23
C ARG A 271 2.86 -27.31 -2.93
N GLU A 272 3.14 -28.15 -1.94
CA GLU A 272 2.20 -29.20 -1.52
C GLU A 272 0.95 -28.60 -0.85
N LEU A 273 1.10 -27.56 -0.05
CA LEU A 273 -0.02 -26.84 0.54
C LEU A 273 -0.91 -26.24 -0.55
N HIS A 274 -0.32 -25.62 -1.56
CA HIS A 274 -1.04 -25.06 -2.70
C HIS A 274 -1.87 -26.14 -3.42
N GLU A 275 -1.27 -27.29 -3.74
CA GLU A 275 -1.99 -28.42 -4.35
C GLU A 275 -3.18 -28.89 -3.49
N LYS A 276 -2.97 -29.00 -2.17
CA LYS A 276 -4.04 -29.39 -1.23
C LYS A 276 -5.17 -28.37 -1.16
N LEU A 277 -4.86 -27.08 -1.15
CA LEU A 277 -5.86 -26.02 -1.12
C LEU A 277 -6.62 -25.91 -2.44
N LEU A 278 -5.95 -26.16 -3.58
CA LEU A 278 -6.62 -26.28 -4.88
C LEU A 278 -7.61 -27.46 -4.90
N LEU A 279 -7.22 -28.63 -4.38
CA LEU A 279 -8.12 -29.79 -4.29
C LEU A 279 -9.33 -29.55 -3.39
N ARG A 280 -9.21 -28.65 -2.41
CA ARG A 280 -10.31 -28.19 -1.55
C ARG A 280 -11.20 -27.12 -2.20
N ASN A 281 -10.85 -26.65 -3.40
CA ASN A 281 -11.48 -25.51 -4.07
C ASN A 281 -11.46 -24.23 -3.22
N GLU A 282 -10.36 -23.98 -2.50
CA GLU A 282 -10.23 -22.74 -1.72
C GLU A 282 -10.00 -21.53 -2.65
N SER A 283 -10.85 -20.52 -2.50
CA SER A 283 -10.72 -19.21 -3.14
C SER A 283 -10.29 -18.17 -2.12
N THR A 284 -9.56 -17.17 -2.59
CA THR A 284 -9.21 -15.99 -1.78
C THR A 284 -9.38 -14.74 -2.62
N LYS A 285 -9.72 -13.63 -1.97
CA LYS A 285 -9.59 -12.34 -2.65
C LYS A 285 -8.13 -12.08 -2.97
N LYS A 286 -7.89 -11.57 -4.17
CA LYS A 286 -6.57 -11.20 -4.66
C LYS A 286 -6.60 -9.76 -5.12
N VAL A 287 -5.63 -8.99 -4.66
CA VAL A 287 -5.33 -7.69 -5.21
C VAL A 287 -4.54 -7.86 -6.50
N VAL A 288 -5.13 -7.43 -7.60
CA VAL A 288 -4.46 -7.38 -8.90
C VAL A 288 -4.08 -5.93 -9.16
N ILE A 289 -2.79 -5.66 -9.00
CA ILE A 289 -2.17 -4.38 -9.37
C ILE A 289 -1.18 -4.69 -10.47
N GLU A 290 -1.27 -3.95 -11.57
CA GLU A 290 -0.28 -4.03 -12.62
C GLU A 290 1.09 -3.63 -12.08
N SER A 291 2.07 -4.55 -12.17
CA SER A 291 3.44 -4.25 -11.80
C SER A 291 4.02 -3.23 -12.77
N ILE A 292 4.43 -2.09 -12.22
CA ILE A 292 5.18 -1.07 -12.96
C ILE A 292 6.68 -1.35 -12.96
N TYR A 293 7.15 -2.36 -12.22
CA TYR A 293 8.55 -2.69 -12.09
C TYR A 293 9.01 -3.72 -13.10
N LYS A 294 10.18 -3.47 -13.69
CA LYS A 294 10.93 -4.45 -14.46
C LYS A 294 11.71 -5.35 -13.50
N GLU A 295 11.63 -6.66 -13.71
CA GLU A 295 12.50 -7.60 -13.03
C GLU A 295 13.92 -7.56 -13.62
N SER A 296 14.92 -7.53 -12.75
CA SER A 296 16.33 -7.70 -13.11
C SER A 296 16.99 -8.72 -12.18
N GLU A 297 18.08 -9.34 -12.64
CA GLU A 297 18.84 -10.29 -11.81
C GLU A 297 19.45 -9.61 -10.58
N GLU A 298 19.88 -8.35 -10.72
CA GLU A 298 20.42 -7.55 -9.62
C GLU A 298 19.34 -7.22 -8.59
N SER A 299 18.12 -6.83 -9.03
CA SER A 299 17.00 -6.60 -8.12
C SER A 299 16.63 -7.88 -7.37
N ARG A 300 16.55 -9.02 -8.07
CA ARG A 300 16.27 -10.33 -7.44
C ARG A 300 17.37 -10.71 -6.43
N HIS A 301 18.63 -10.49 -6.79
CA HIS A 301 19.78 -10.70 -5.90
C HIS A 301 19.69 -9.81 -4.65
N ASN A 302 19.43 -8.52 -4.80
CA ASN A 302 19.32 -7.57 -3.69
C ASN A 302 18.17 -7.93 -2.74
N VAL A 303 17.00 -8.30 -3.29
CA VAL A 303 15.86 -8.78 -2.49
C VAL A 303 16.26 -10.00 -1.68
N ALA A 304 16.94 -10.99 -2.28
CA ALA A 304 17.42 -12.17 -1.56
C ALA A 304 18.42 -11.80 -0.46
N VAL A 305 19.40 -10.95 -0.76
CA VAL A 305 20.39 -10.46 0.22
C VAL A 305 19.71 -9.79 1.41
N PHE A 306 18.80 -8.83 1.18
CA PHE A 306 18.06 -8.20 2.28
C PHE A 306 17.15 -9.19 3.04
N THR A 307 16.57 -10.17 2.35
CA THR A 307 15.68 -11.16 2.97
C THR A 307 16.43 -12.14 3.87
N GLU A 308 17.68 -12.48 3.54
CA GLU A 308 18.48 -13.51 4.22
C GLU A 308 19.47 -12.91 5.25
N ALA A 309 19.98 -11.70 5.01
CA ALA A 309 20.96 -11.07 5.89
C ALA A 309 20.39 -10.83 7.31
N PRO A 310 21.21 -11.03 8.37
CA PRO A 310 20.78 -10.74 9.74
C PRO A 310 20.56 -9.24 10.00
N SER A 311 21.36 -8.38 9.35
CA SER A 311 21.34 -6.92 9.52
C SER A 311 21.68 -6.21 8.20
N LEU A 312 21.45 -4.90 8.15
CA LEU A 312 21.89 -4.04 7.05
C LEU A 312 23.41 -4.01 6.91
N ALA A 313 24.15 -4.09 8.02
CA ALA A 313 25.62 -4.14 7.99
C ALA A 313 26.13 -5.38 7.23
N ASP A 314 25.43 -6.51 7.34
CA ASP A 314 25.74 -7.74 6.60
C ASP A 314 25.23 -7.70 5.16
N ALA A 315 24.07 -7.07 4.93
CA ALA A 315 23.44 -6.99 3.62
C ALA A 315 24.21 -6.06 2.66
N ARG A 316 24.56 -4.86 3.15
CA ARG A 316 25.02 -3.73 2.34
C ARG A 316 26.25 -4.04 1.47
N PRO A 317 27.30 -4.74 1.95
CA PRO A 317 28.46 -5.08 1.13
C PRO A 317 28.16 -6.02 -0.05
N LEU A 318 27.02 -6.70 -0.02
CA LEU A 318 26.63 -7.71 -1.02
C LEU A 318 25.67 -7.16 -2.08
N LEU A 319 25.20 -5.92 -1.93
CA LEU A 319 24.24 -5.30 -2.83
C LEU A 319 24.86 -4.98 -4.20
N LYS A 320 24.04 -5.16 -5.24
CA LYS A 320 24.39 -4.88 -6.63
C LYS A 320 23.64 -3.66 -7.13
N LYS A 321 24.35 -2.80 -7.86
CA LYS A 321 23.74 -1.67 -8.54
C LYS A 321 22.79 -2.15 -9.64
N VAL A 322 21.52 -1.78 -9.55
CA VAL A 322 20.54 -1.98 -10.64
C VAL A 322 20.76 -0.89 -11.69
N ASN A 323 21.08 -1.30 -12.91
CA ASN A 323 21.41 -0.37 -14.00
C ASN A 323 20.17 0.00 -14.82
N GLY A 324 20.05 1.29 -15.14
CA GLY A 324 18.97 1.82 -15.97
C GLY A 324 17.65 2.02 -15.21
N THR A 325 16.55 2.08 -15.95
CA THR A 325 15.21 2.29 -15.39
C THR A 325 14.70 1.03 -14.67
N ARG A 326 14.09 1.23 -13.50
CA ARG A 326 13.34 0.20 -12.77
C ARG A 326 11.93 -0.02 -13.32
N PHE A 327 11.44 0.88 -14.16
CA PHE A 327 10.09 0.81 -14.70
C PHE A 327 9.98 -0.04 -15.96
N THR A 328 8.80 -0.62 -16.17
CA THR A 328 8.44 -1.28 -17.43
C THR A 328 8.32 -0.28 -18.58
N ASP A 329 8.56 -0.75 -19.81
CA ASP A 329 8.42 0.09 -21.00
C ASP A 329 6.98 0.59 -21.17
N LYS A 330 5.98 -0.23 -20.79
CA LYS A 330 4.57 0.17 -20.79
C LYS A 330 4.35 1.39 -19.90
N TYR A 331 4.78 1.35 -18.63
CA TYR A 331 4.62 2.48 -17.72
C TYR A 331 5.30 3.75 -18.24
N LEU A 332 6.54 3.62 -18.74
CA LEU A 332 7.28 4.75 -19.30
C LEU A 332 6.58 5.36 -20.52
N SER A 333 5.98 4.52 -21.38
CA SER A 333 5.26 4.97 -22.57
C SER A 333 3.99 5.77 -22.21
N VAL A 334 3.22 5.29 -21.22
CA VAL A 334 2.02 5.97 -20.71
C VAL A 334 2.39 7.28 -20.03
N ARG A 335 3.42 7.28 -19.19
CA ARG A 335 3.90 8.50 -18.53
C ARG A 335 4.41 9.53 -19.55
N GLY A 336 5.14 9.07 -20.56
CA GLY A 336 5.65 9.92 -21.63
C GLY A 336 4.55 10.49 -22.53
N SER A 337 3.48 9.73 -22.79
CA SER A 337 2.33 10.21 -23.57
C SER A 337 1.55 11.27 -22.78
N LEU A 338 1.31 11.08 -21.49
CA LEU A 338 0.67 12.07 -20.60
C LEU A 338 1.46 13.38 -20.54
N ALA A 339 2.80 13.30 -20.43
CA ALA A 339 3.68 14.48 -20.45
C ALA A 339 3.64 15.24 -21.79
N ARG A 340 3.46 14.54 -22.92
CA ARG A 340 3.33 15.15 -24.26
C ARG A 340 1.97 15.81 -24.48
N HIS A 341 0.89 15.26 -23.94
CA HIS A 341 -0.45 15.85 -24.06
C HIS A 341 -0.67 17.04 -23.11
N GLY A 342 0.16 17.19 -22.06
CA GLY A 342 0.20 18.40 -21.22
C GLY A 342 0.89 19.61 -21.85
N TYR A 343 1.58 19.44 -22.98
CA TYR A 343 2.21 20.51 -23.76
C TYR A 343 1.48 20.74 -25.10
N SER A 344 0.20 21.10 -25.03
CA SER A 344 -0.46 21.77 -26.14
C SER A 344 -1.22 22.98 -25.65
N SER A 345 -0.49 24.09 -25.44
CA SER A 345 -1.01 25.46 -25.37
C SER A 345 0.16 26.45 -25.30
N TYR A 346 0.32 27.26 -26.36
CA TYR A 346 1.14 28.48 -26.45
C TYR A 346 2.67 28.34 -26.36
N ALA A 347 3.30 28.00 -27.49
CA ALA A 347 4.62 28.54 -27.81
C ALA A 347 4.43 29.94 -28.42
N PRO A 348 4.84 31.04 -27.77
CA PRO A 348 4.91 32.33 -28.46
C PRO A 348 6.02 32.25 -29.50
N ALA A 349 5.66 32.52 -30.76
CA ALA A 349 6.61 32.62 -31.86
C ALA A 349 7.71 33.63 -31.50
N THR A 350 8.94 33.16 -31.34
CA THR A 350 10.11 34.03 -31.23
C THR A 350 10.30 34.75 -32.56
N PRO A 351 10.33 36.09 -32.60
CA PRO A 351 10.56 36.82 -33.84
C PRO A 351 12.03 36.63 -34.30
N PRO A 352 12.30 36.71 -35.62
CA PRO A 352 13.63 36.48 -36.16
C PRO A 352 14.62 37.57 -35.73
N ARG A 353 15.80 37.11 -35.32
CA ARG A 353 16.92 37.91 -34.81
C ARG A 353 17.46 38.84 -35.91
N SER A 354 17.36 40.15 -35.72
CA SER A 354 18.03 41.17 -36.56
C SER A 354 19.49 41.37 -36.09
N PRO A 355 20.44 41.70 -36.99
CA PRO A 355 21.86 41.77 -36.64
C PRO A 355 22.23 43.09 -35.92
N LEU A 356 23.25 42.98 -35.07
CA LEU A 356 23.83 44.05 -34.25
C LEU A 356 24.35 45.24 -35.09
N ARG A 357 24.04 46.46 -34.66
CA ARG A 357 24.72 47.69 -35.10
C ARG A 357 25.04 48.57 -33.89
N SER A 358 26.30 49.00 -33.82
CA SER A 358 26.96 49.82 -32.79
C SER A 358 26.56 51.32 -32.82
N PRO A 359 26.89 52.12 -31.78
CA PRO A 359 26.12 53.30 -31.40
C PRO A 359 26.70 54.63 -31.92
N SER A 360 25.84 55.64 -32.14
CA SER A 360 26.23 57.06 -32.19
C SER A 360 25.05 58.01 -31.94
N THR A 361 25.14 58.75 -30.83
CA THR A 361 24.86 60.18 -30.62
C THR A 361 23.63 60.88 -31.26
N SER A 362 22.82 61.49 -30.37
CA SER A 362 21.78 62.55 -30.50
C SER A 362 22.22 63.77 -31.35
N PRO A 363 21.37 64.77 -31.76
CA PRO A 363 20.20 65.30 -31.02
C PRO A 363 18.99 65.93 -31.80
N SER A 364 17.94 66.22 -31.02
CA SER A 364 17.04 67.41 -31.07
C SER A 364 15.93 67.62 -32.14
N SER A 365 14.72 67.84 -31.59
CA SER A 365 13.79 68.98 -31.84
C SER A 365 12.50 68.80 -32.68
N LYS A 366 11.39 69.14 -31.99
CA LYS A 366 10.16 69.90 -32.38
C LYS A 366 9.18 69.37 -33.46
N GLY A 367 7.91 69.26 -33.06
CA GLY A 367 6.80 69.99 -33.71
C GLY A 367 5.52 69.23 -34.12
N PHE A 368 4.39 69.54 -33.45
CA PHE A 368 2.98 69.73 -33.93
C PHE A 368 2.28 68.66 -34.83
N MET A 369 1.16 68.03 -34.38
CA MET A 369 -0.28 68.33 -34.68
C MET A 369 -0.65 68.09 -36.17
N THR A 370 -1.69 67.37 -36.64
CA THR A 370 -3.12 67.13 -36.28
C THR A 370 -3.69 65.96 -37.13
N GLY A 371 -4.87 65.41 -36.81
CA GLY A 371 -5.80 64.86 -37.83
C GLY A 371 -6.46 63.49 -37.57
N SER A 372 -7.73 63.50 -37.16
CA SER A 372 -8.77 62.46 -37.41
C SER A 372 -9.84 63.07 -38.34
N PRO A 373 -10.89 62.40 -38.90
CA PRO A 373 -11.41 61.00 -38.85
C PRO A 373 -11.74 60.49 -40.31
N PRO A 374 -12.69 59.57 -40.69
CA PRO A 374 -13.80 58.91 -39.97
C PRO A 374 -14.04 57.40 -40.20
N ARG A 375 -15.00 56.88 -39.38
CA ARG A 375 -15.55 55.52 -39.35
C ARG A 375 -16.43 55.19 -40.56
N LYS A 376 -16.47 53.91 -40.94
CA LYS A 376 -17.62 53.25 -41.57
C LYS A 376 -17.91 51.91 -40.89
N VAL A 377 -19.20 51.67 -40.67
CA VAL A 377 -19.86 50.49 -40.09
C VAL A 377 -20.33 49.59 -41.25
N VAL A 378 -20.54 48.28 -41.01
CA VAL A 378 -21.73 47.48 -41.37
C VAL A 378 -21.40 45.96 -41.61
N THR A 379 -22.01 45.14 -40.74
CA THR A 379 -22.61 43.77 -40.85
C THR A 379 -21.82 42.49 -41.19
N ASP A 380 -21.83 41.59 -40.21
CA ASP A 380 -22.43 40.22 -40.14
C ASP A 380 -22.30 39.15 -41.26
N PHE A 381 -21.86 37.97 -40.77
CA PHE A 381 -22.26 36.56 -41.04
C PHE A 381 -22.47 36.03 -42.48
N ALA A 382 -21.73 34.98 -42.87
CA ALA A 382 -22.14 33.56 -42.70
C ALA A 382 -21.30 32.56 -43.54
N ALA A 383 -21.14 31.37 -42.97
CA ALA A 383 -21.06 30.02 -43.57
C ALA A 383 -19.91 29.62 -44.50
N PHE A 384 -19.19 28.56 -44.09
CA PHE A 384 -18.48 27.66 -45.01
C PHE A 384 -19.17 26.30 -45.04
N GLY A 385 -19.52 25.88 -46.26
CA GLY A 385 -20.16 24.62 -46.57
C GLY A 385 -19.17 23.44 -46.67
N ALA A 386 -19.75 22.26 -46.52
CA ALA A 386 -19.13 20.97 -46.85
C ALA A 386 -19.14 20.71 -48.36
N PRO A 387 -18.38 19.71 -48.83
CA PRO A 387 -18.77 18.94 -49.99
C PRO A 387 -18.99 17.46 -49.68
N ALA A 388 -19.86 16.85 -50.49
CA ALA A 388 -20.17 15.42 -50.56
C ALA A 388 -19.68 14.84 -51.90
N ASN A 389 -19.35 13.54 -51.91
CA ASN A 389 -19.91 12.52 -52.81
C ASN A 389 -18.94 11.33 -53.01
N ALA A 390 -19.38 10.12 -52.68
CA ALA A 390 -19.52 8.99 -53.61
C ALA A 390 -20.03 7.73 -52.87
N SER A 391 -20.99 7.05 -53.48
CA SER A 391 -21.65 5.79 -53.07
C SER A 391 -21.32 4.71 -54.10
N VAL A 392 -21.45 3.39 -53.77
CA VAL A 392 -22.19 2.37 -54.58
C VAL A 392 -22.03 0.93 -54.05
N PHE A 393 -23.22 0.31 -53.85
CA PHE A 393 -23.63 -1.11 -53.91
C PHE A 393 -23.44 -2.09 -52.73
N GLY A 394 -24.55 -2.76 -52.41
CA GLY A 394 -24.67 -3.79 -51.38
C GLY A 394 -24.66 -5.22 -51.93
N THR A 395 -24.76 -6.18 -51.00
CA THR A 395 -25.28 -7.53 -51.23
C THR A 395 -25.84 -8.05 -49.90
N ALA A 396 -26.95 -8.77 -50.00
CA ALA A 396 -27.67 -9.40 -48.90
C ALA A 396 -27.57 -10.93 -48.99
N VAL A 397 -28.14 -11.60 -47.97
CA VAL A 397 -28.51 -13.04 -47.79
C VAL A 397 -27.57 -13.87 -46.91
N ALA A 398 -27.98 -14.84 -46.09
CA ALA A 398 -29.22 -15.18 -45.36
C ALA A 398 -28.91 -16.43 -44.50
N SER A 399 -29.45 -16.46 -43.27
CA SER A 399 -30.02 -17.57 -42.47
C SER A 399 -29.42 -19.01 -42.44
N THR A 400 -29.00 -19.42 -41.21
CA THR A 400 -29.39 -20.61 -40.36
C THR A 400 -29.27 -22.05 -40.94
N PRO A 401 -29.12 -23.18 -40.14
CA PRO A 401 -30.00 -23.60 -39.01
C PRO A 401 -29.41 -24.39 -37.81
N PHE A 402 -30.10 -24.26 -36.65
CA PHE A 402 -30.43 -25.29 -35.62
C PHE A 402 -29.28 -26.07 -34.92
N SER A 403 -29.28 -26.39 -33.63
CA SER A 403 -30.26 -26.30 -32.55
C SER A 403 -29.63 -26.69 -31.20
N LEU A 404 -30.31 -26.28 -30.13
CA LEU A 404 -30.80 -27.10 -29.00
C LEU A 404 -30.33 -26.70 -27.59
N ALA A 405 -31.33 -26.22 -26.85
CA ALA A 405 -31.65 -26.49 -25.43
C ALA A 405 -30.62 -26.11 -24.36
N GLY A 406 -30.94 -25.35 -23.32
CA GLY A 406 -32.24 -25.10 -22.72
C GLY A 406 -32.09 -25.25 -21.20
N GLY A 407 -32.53 -24.26 -20.43
CA GLY A 407 -32.51 -24.35 -18.97
C GLY A 407 -32.66 -23.00 -18.26
N LYS A 408 -33.85 -22.39 -18.34
CA LYS A 408 -34.30 -21.33 -17.43
C LYS A 408 -34.94 -21.95 -16.19
N ALA A 409 -34.68 -21.36 -15.02
CA ALA A 409 -35.67 -20.94 -14.01
C ALA A 409 -34.91 -20.14 -12.93
N ALA A 410 -35.07 -18.83 -12.75
CA ALA A 410 -36.24 -18.01 -12.37
C ALA A 410 -36.59 -18.06 -10.88
N PHE A 411 -36.30 -16.97 -10.17
CA PHE A 411 -37.05 -16.35 -9.06
C PHE A 411 -36.40 -14.95 -8.88
N GLY A 412 -37.07 -13.82 -8.70
CA GLY A 412 -38.46 -13.45 -8.51
C GLY A 412 -38.39 -11.99 -8.04
N GLY A 413 -39.02 -11.07 -8.78
CA GLY A 413 -38.85 -9.64 -8.56
C GLY A 413 -39.56 -9.09 -7.31
N MET A 414 -38.98 -8.05 -6.73
CA MET A 414 -39.69 -7.07 -5.91
C MET A 414 -39.32 -5.68 -6.45
N ARG A 415 -40.33 -5.00 -7.02
CA ARG A 415 -40.25 -3.60 -7.50
C ARG A 415 -40.63 -2.67 -6.35
N THR A 416 -39.77 -1.71 -6.03
CA THR A 416 -40.17 -0.40 -5.50
C THR A 416 -39.24 0.70 -6.00
N GLY A 417 -39.79 1.62 -6.80
CA GLY A 417 -39.60 3.06 -6.62
C GLY A 417 -38.33 3.76 -7.13
N ARG A 418 -38.42 4.27 -8.37
CA ARG A 418 -37.90 5.56 -8.88
C ARG A 418 -36.39 5.89 -8.82
N GLY A 419 -35.80 5.99 -10.02
CA GLY A 419 -34.64 6.84 -10.30
C GLY A 419 -33.55 6.15 -11.14
N ARG A 420 -33.84 5.81 -12.41
CA ARG A 420 -32.82 5.29 -13.34
C ARG A 420 -32.55 6.35 -14.42
N GLY A 421 -31.42 7.04 -14.28
CA GLY A 421 -30.65 7.48 -15.44
C GLY A 421 -30.15 6.22 -16.15
N ALA A 422 -30.37 6.14 -17.45
CA ALA A 422 -29.82 5.10 -18.29
C ALA A 422 -28.31 5.34 -18.38
N PHE A 423 -27.52 4.40 -17.85
CA PHE A 423 -26.16 4.21 -18.30
C PHE A 423 -26.27 3.19 -19.43
N ASP A 424 -26.01 3.65 -20.64
CA ASP A 424 -25.69 2.79 -21.78
C ASP A 424 -24.40 2.03 -21.41
N ASP A 425 -24.45 0.70 -21.53
CA ASP A 425 -23.28 -0.16 -21.65
C ASP A 425 -22.70 0.08 -23.05
N ASP A 426 -21.83 1.08 -23.17
CA ASP A 426 -20.78 1.11 -24.19
C ASP A 426 -19.46 0.87 -23.46
N ASP A 427 -19.14 -0.41 -23.20
CA ASP A 427 -17.79 -0.86 -22.86
C ASP A 427 -16.92 -0.76 -24.13
N ASP A 428 -16.61 0.47 -24.53
CA ASP A 428 -15.43 0.74 -25.34
C ASP A 428 -14.22 0.64 -24.40
N ASP A 429 -13.49 -0.47 -24.47
CA ASP A 429 -12.17 -0.69 -23.85
C ASP A 429 -11.13 0.27 -24.45
N ASP A 430 -11.29 1.57 -24.19
CA ASP A 430 -10.20 2.53 -24.25
C ASP A 430 -9.28 2.22 -23.07
N ASP A 431 -8.27 1.35 -23.29
CA ASP A 431 -7.13 1.20 -22.39
C ASP A 431 -6.39 2.55 -22.34
N ASP A 432 -6.86 3.45 -21.48
CA ASP A 432 -6.30 4.78 -21.23
C ASP A 432 -4.88 4.73 -20.63
N GLY A 433 -4.33 3.53 -20.47
CA GLY A 433 -3.01 3.22 -19.97
C GLY A 433 -2.84 3.46 -18.47
N ARG A 434 -3.90 3.89 -17.77
CA ARG A 434 -3.82 4.17 -16.33
C ARG A 434 -3.72 2.87 -15.56
N GLN A 435 -2.92 2.89 -14.50
CA GLN A 435 -2.81 1.76 -13.59
C GLN A 435 -4.19 1.50 -12.96
N LYS A 436 -4.66 0.25 -13.04
CA LYS A 436 -5.89 -0.20 -12.42
C LYS A 436 -5.57 -1.06 -11.19
N VAL A 437 -6.40 -0.94 -10.16
CA VAL A 437 -6.37 -1.80 -8.97
C VAL A 437 -7.68 -2.55 -8.95
N GLU A 438 -7.62 -3.87 -9.12
CA GLU A 438 -8.80 -4.73 -9.14
C GLU A 438 -8.76 -5.72 -7.99
N LEU A 439 -9.93 -6.00 -7.42
CA LEU A 439 -10.10 -7.05 -6.44
C LEU A 439 -10.83 -8.21 -7.11
N ARG A 440 -10.12 -9.32 -7.31
CA ARG A 440 -10.68 -10.53 -7.92
C ARG A 440 -10.78 -11.63 -6.89
N GLU A 441 -11.80 -12.48 -7.00
CA GLU A 441 -11.87 -13.70 -6.22
C GLU A 441 -11.49 -14.86 -7.13
N ASP A 442 -10.33 -15.45 -6.88
CA ASP A 442 -9.76 -16.51 -7.69
C ASP A 442 -9.30 -17.67 -6.80
N SER A 443 -9.00 -18.82 -7.42
CA SER A 443 -8.33 -19.92 -6.74
C SER A 443 -7.04 -19.43 -6.09
N ILE A 444 -6.76 -19.92 -4.88
CA ILE A 444 -5.53 -19.57 -4.17
C ILE A 444 -4.30 -19.79 -5.04
N THR A 445 -3.37 -18.83 -5.01
CA THR A 445 -2.13 -18.88 -5.79
C THR A 445 -0.98 -19.53 -5.02
N LEU A 446 0.07 -19.96 -5.74
CA LEU A 446 1.28 -20.49 -5.10
C LEU A 446 1.95 -19.44 -4.19
N ASP A 447 1.92 -18.17 -4.58
CA ASP A 447 2.48 -17.08 -3.77
C ASP A 447 1.72 -16.90 -2.45
N GLN A 448 0.40 -16.94 -2.49
CA GLN A 448 -0.43 -16.92 -1.28
C GLN A 448 -0.18 -18.15 -0.39
N ALA A 449 -0.03 -19.34 -0.99
CA ALA A 449 0.34 -20.54 -0.23
C ALA A 449 1.72 -20.42 0.42
N ARG A 450 2.70 -19.81 -0.27
CA ARG A 450 4.02 -19.51 0.30
C ARG A 450 3.91 -18.53 1.47
N ARG A 451 3.11 -17.47 1.35
CA ARG A 451 2.86 -16.51 2.43
C ARG A 451 2.21 -17.17 3.64
N ILE A 452 1.23 -18.05 3.44
CA ILE A 452 0.64 -18.86 4.52
C ILE A 452 1.71 -19.74 5.18
N ALA A 453 2.58 -20.38 4.40
CA ALA A 453 3.66 -21.21 4.93
C ALA A 453 4.68 -20.41 5.75
N LEU A 454 5.11 -19.25 5.27
CA LEU A 454 6.01 -18.34 5.98
C LEU A 454 5.38 -17.80 7.27
N GLN A 455 4.14 -17.32 7.22
CA GLN A 455 3.41 -16.86 8.42
C GLN A 455 3.29 -17.98 9.46
N SER A 456 3.00 -19.20 9.01
CA SER A 456 2.90 -20.38 9.87
C SER A 456 4.24 -20.70 10.54
N ALA A 457 5.34 -20.65 9.78
CA ALA A 457 6.68 -20.85 10.32
C ALA A 457 7.04 -19.79 11.37
N TRP A 458 6.86 -18.50 11.07
CA TRP A 458 7.16 -17.43 12.02
C TRP A 458 6.38 -17.56 13.34
N ARG A 459 5.09 -17.92 13.26
CA ARG A 459 4.26 -18.14 14.44
C ARG A 459 4.64 -19.39 15.21
N GLY A 460 5.03 -20.47 14.52
CA GLY A 460 5.49 -21.70 15.14
C GLY A 460 6.85 -21.57 15.83
N ALA A 461 7.73 -20.69 15.35
CA ALA A 461 9.04 -20.44 15.95
C ALA A 461 8.97 -19.61 17.26
N GLY A 462 7.86 -18.90 17.47
CA GLY A 462 7.62 -18.07 18.66
C GLY A 462 6.82 -18.74 19.78
N ILE A 463 6.45 -20.02 19.62
CA ILE A 463 5.74 -20.85 20.62
C ILE A 463 6.73 -21.70 21.42
#